data_AF-A0AAJ3UIY5-F1
#
_entry.id   AF-A0AAJ3UIY5-F1
#
_cell.length_a   1.000
_cell.length_b   1.000
_cell.length_c   1.000
_cell.angle_alpha   90.00
_cell.angle_beta   90.00
_cell.angle_gamma   90.00
#
_symmetry.space_group_name_H-M   'P 1'
#
loop_
_entity.id
_entity.type
_entity.pdbx_description
1 polymer ?
#
loop_
_entity_poly.entity_id
_entity_poly.type
_entity_poly.pdbx_seq_one_letter_code
_entity_poly.pdbx_strand_id
1 'polypeptide(L)'
;MTATIGFSEMKVFVTVVANESFTAAAQRLETDKARVSRIVQRMEEKLGARLLNRSTRRLSVTEVGRDYFERASSILAAAEAAEAAVANQHQEPQGRLKITATPEFGTTRVDRWIAAYLKQWSKVTVETVYSIRFVDIIHEGIDVAIRLGTLPDSDLSARKLGEITYGLYASPEYLQRSAPVWDVGDLNEHDLIMKSSKGRPSWTLVNGETTEHIFRAPRCALDNIVAARNLALSGLGIAHLPRFMADHDADQGTLVRLLPNWAGAPMPVHAVFASTRYMDPKVRSFVDLCREAFGHD
;
A
#
# COMPACT_ATOMS: atom_id res chain seq x y z
N MET A 1 -28.39 19.09 33.45
CA MET A 1 -27.09 19.62 32.95
C MET A 1 -26.20 18.45 32.63
N THR A 2 -26.02 18.14 31.35
CA THR A 2 -25.22 17.01 30.87
C THR A 2 -23.75 17.27 31.16
N ALA A 3 -23.21 16.63 32.19
CA ALA A 3 -21.79 16.77 32.55
C ALA A 3 -20.94 16.13 31.44
N THR A 4 -20.25 16.97 30.66
CA THR A 4 -19.36 16.50 29.61
C THR A 4 -18.14 15.83 30.24
N ILE A 5 -17.77 14.65 29.76
CA ILE A 5 -16.54 13.97 30.19
C ILE A 5 -15.34 14.69 29.57
N GLY A 6 -14.35 15.05 30.39
CA GLY A 6 -13.12 15.69 29.91
C GLY A 6 -12.14 14.69 29.27
N PHE A 7 -11.25 15.18 28.40
CA PHE A 7 -10.21 14.36 27.75
C PHE A 7 -9.30 13.64 28.75
N SER A 8 -8.96 14.27 29.87
CA SER A 8 -8.15 13.64 30.93
C SER A 8 -8.87 12.46 31.58
N GLU A 9 -10.19 12.55 31.76
CA GLU A 9 -11.01 11.45 32.28
C GLU A 9 -11.06 10.30 31.26
N MET A 10 -11.29 10.61 29.97
CA MET A 10 -11.24 9.61 28.89
C MET A 10 -9.89 8.89 28.84
N LYS A 11 -8.77 9.63 28.92
CA LYS A 11 -7.41 9.07 28.89
C LYS A 11 -7.18 8.10 30.03
N VAL A 12 -7.68 8.42 31.23
CA VAL A 12 -7.59 7.54 32.40
C VAL A 12 -8.35 6.23 32.15
N PHE A 13 -9.58 6.29 31.65
CA PHE A 13 -10.37 5.09 31.35
C PHE A 13 -9.71 4.21 30.27
N VAL A 14 -9.31 4.81 29.14
CA VAL A 14 -8.63 4.10 28.04
C VAL A 14 -7.36 3.41 28.53
N THR A 15 -6.55 4.09 29.36
CA THR A 15 -5.33 3.51 29.92
C THR A 15 -5.63 2.33 30.85
N VAL A 16 -6.70 2.41 31.66
CA VAL A 16 -7.13 1.31 32.53
C VAL A 16 -7.55 0.08 31.73
N VAL A 17 -8.36 0.28 30.68
CA VAL A 17 -8.82 -0.82 29.81
C VAL A 17 -7.65 -1.44 29.04
N ALA A 18 -6.78 -0.63 28.44
CA ALA A 18 -5.66 -1.11 27.63
C ALA A 18 -4.60 -1.90 28.43
N ASN A 19 -4.49 -1.66 29.74
CA ASN A 19 -3.56 -2.38 30.61
C ASN A 19 -4.25 -3.42 31.50
N GLU A 20 -5.58 -3.60 31.37
CA GLU A 20 -6.42 -4.49 32.18
C GLU A 20 -6.21 -4.36 33.71
N SER A 21 -5.69 -3.21 34.16
CA SER A 21 -5.20 -3.03 35.53
C SER A 21 -5.16 -1.56 35.94
N PHE A 22 -5.82 -1.25 37.06
CA PHE A 22 -5.73 0.05 37.70
C PHE A 22 -4.31 0.38 38.19
N THR A 23 -3.56 -0.62 38.65
CA THR A 23 -2.19 -0.41 39.14
C THR A 23 -1.25 -0.08 37.99
N ALA A 24 -1.31 -0.84 36.90
CA ALA A 24 -0.46 -0.60 35.72
C ALA A 24 -0.83 0.74 35.04
N ALA A 25 -2.12 1.07 34.96
CA ALA A 25 -2.56 2.35 34.44
C ALA A 25 -2.09 3.53 35.31
N ALA A 26 -2.14 3.41 36.64
CA ALA A 26 -1.65 4.43 37.55
C ALA A 26 -0.14 4.70 37.36
N GLN A 27 0.66 3.65 37.18
CA GLN A 27 2.08 3.78 36.88
C GLN A 27 2.32 4.52 35.55
N ARG A 28 1.59 4.18 34.48
CA ARG A 28 1.72 4.84 33.17
C ARG A 28 1.25 6.30 33.17
N LEU A 29 0.32 6.63 34.06
CA LEU A 29 -0.21 7.98 34.22
C LEU A 29 0.51 8.78 35.31
N GLU A 30 1.60 8.24 35.87
CA GLU A 30 2.40 8.86 36.94
C GLU A 30 1.54 9.33 38.12
N THR A 31 0.60 8.47 38.54
CA THR A 31 -0.36 8.80 39.59
C THR A 31 -0.66 7.61 40.49
N ASP A 32 -1.55 7.78 41.49
CA ASP A 32 -1.92 6.73 42.42
C ASP A 32 -3.18 5.96 42.00
N LYS A 33 -3.23 4.67 42.35
CA LYS A 33 -4.36 3.77 42.06
C LYS A 33 -5.70 4.32 42.55
N ALA A 34 -5.73 4.94 43.73
CA ALA A 34 -6.97 5.46 44.31
C ALA A 34 -7.53 6.62 43.51
N ARG A 35 -6.68 7.45 42.90
CA ARG A 35 -7.05 8.55 42.01
C ARG A 35 -7.59 8.04 40.68
N VAL A 36 -6.93 7.08 40.04
CA VAL A 36 -7.42 6.42 38.81
C VAL A 36 -8.80 5.81 39.04
N SER A 37 -8.97 5.06 40.14
CA SER A 37 -10.25 4.44 40.49
C SER A 37 -11.37 5.45 40.72
N ARG A 38 -11.09 6.58 41.39
CA ARG A 38 -12.07 7.66 41.62
C ARG A 38 -12.46 8.38 40.33
N ILE A 39 -11.54 8.53 39.38
CA ILE A 39 -11.84 9.15 38.08
C ILE A 39 -12.81 8.27 37.30
N VAL A 40 -12.51 6.98 37.15
CA VAL A 40 -13.39 6.05 36.44
C VAL A 40 -14.76 5.96 37.10
N GLN A 41 -14.83 5.92 38.43
CA GLN A 41 -16.12 5.91 39.13
C GLN A 41 -16.97 7.15 38.83
N ARG A 42 -16.36 8.34 38.86
CA ARG A 42 -17.07 9.58 38.52
C ARG A 42 -17.52 9.61 37.05
N MET A 43 -16.77 8.99 36.14
CA MET A 43 -17.19 8.85 34.75
C MET A 43 -18.43 7.96 34.64
N GLU A 44 -18.44 6.80 35.31
CA GLU A 44 -19.59 5.89 35.35
C GLU A 44 -20.84 6.60 35.92
N GLU A 45 -20.67 7.38 37.00
CA GLU A 45 -21.73 8.19 37.61
C GLU A 45 -22.27 9.26 36.65
N LYS A 46 -21.39 9.98 35.95
CA LYS A 46 -21.79 11.02 34.96
C LYS A 46 -22.48 10.43 33.73
N LEU A 47 -22.03 9.25 33.28
CA LEU A 47 -22.58 8.56 32.10
C LEU A 47 -23.84 7.75 32.42
N GLY A 48 -24.14 7.53 33.71
CA GLY A 48 -25.27 6.71 34.14
C GLY A 48 -25.13 5.23 33.79
N ALA A 49 -23.92 4.76 33.49
CA ALA A 49 -23.65 3.39 33.05
C ALA A 49 -22.36 2.85 33.67
N ARG A 50 -22.36 1.55 33.99
CA ARG A 50 -21.14 0.84 34.41
C ARG A 50 -20.31 0.48 33.18
N LEU A 51 -19.05 0.91 33.18
CA LEU A 51 -18.10 0.63 32.11
C LEU A 51 -17.20 -0.56 32.48
N LEU A 52 -16.98 -0.82 33.77
CA LEU A 52 -16.13 -1.91 34.26
C LEU A 52 -16.87 -2.79 35.28
N ASN A 53 -16.64 -4.10 35.18
CA ASN A 53 -17.05 -5.06 36.19
C ASN A 53 -15.99 -5.14 37.29
N ARG A 54 -16.37 -4.75 38.51
CA ARG A 54 -15.51 -4.83 39.69
C ARG A 54 -15.67 -6.20 40.36
N SER A 55 -15.07 -7.25 39.78
CA SER A 55 -14.89 -8.52 40.49
C SER A 55 -13.53 -8.53 41.21
N THR A 56 -13.44 -9.20 42.35
CA THR A 56 -12.21 -9.25 43.18
C THR A 56 -11.08 -10.09 42.57
N ARG A 57 -11.29 -10.73 41.41
CA ARG A 57 -10.28 -11.57 40.76
C ARG A 57 -9.75 -11.05 39.43
N ARG A 58 -10.54 -10.30 38.64
CA ARG A 58 -10.11 -9.70 37.36
C ARG A 58 -10.92 -8.46 37.02
N LEU A 59 -10.26 -7.47 36.43
CA LEU A 59 -10.91 -6.35 35.77
C LEU A 59 -11.51 -6.85 34.46
N SER A 60 -12.80 -6.64 34.23
CA SER A 60 -13.40 -6.88 32.91
C SER A 60 -14.25 -5.70 32.48
N VAL A 61 -14.32 -5.46 31.18
CA VAL A 61 -15.05 -4.34 30.58
C VAL A 61 -16.47 -4.79 30.24
N THR A 62 -17.46 -3.93 30.48
CA THR A 62 -18.85 -4.18 30.06
C THR A 62 -18.99 -3.97 28.55
N GLU A 63 -20.09 -4.40 27.94
CA GLU A 63 -20.38 -4.11 26.52
C GLU A 63 -20.39 -2.61 26.24
N VAL A 64 -21.12 -1.84 27.06
CA VAL A 64 -21.13 -0.37 27.03
C VAL A 64 -19.73 0.22 27.26
N GLY A 65 -18.93 -0.39 28.13
CA GLY A 65 -17.55 0.01 28.37
C GLY A 65 -16.64 -0.21 27.15
N ARG A 66 -16.88 -1.27 26.37
CA ARG A 66 -16.13 -1.55 25.14
C ARG A 66 -16.47 -0.54 24.05
N ASP A 67 -17.76 -0.28 23.83
CA ASP A 67 -18.21 0.75 22.90
C ASP A 67 -17.67 2.14 23.27
N TYR A 68 -17.68 2.47 24.57
CA TYR A 68 -17.13 3.72 25.06
C TYR A 68 -15.60 3.78 24.87
N PHE A 69 -14.89 2.66 25.11
CA PHE A 69 -13.44 2.57 24.91
C PHE A 69 -13.04 2.85 23.46
N GLU A 70 -13.72 2.25 22.49
CA GLU A 70 -13.44 2.46 21.07
C GLU A 70 -13.64 3.93 20.67
N ARG A 71 -14.76 4.53 21.09
CA ARG A 71 -15.08 5.94 20.81
C ARG A 71 -14.12 6.90 21.50
N ALA A 72 -13.82 6.67 22.78
CA ALA A 72 -12.89 7.51 23.55
C ALA A 72 -11.47 7.43 23.01
N SER A 73 -11.01 6.23 22.62
CA SER A 73 -9.71 6.04 21.98
C SER A 73 -9.62 6.81 20.66
N SER A 74 -10.68 6.77 19.85
CA SER A 74 -10.76 7.52 18.59
C SER A 74 -10.74 9.04 18.81
N ILE A 75 -11.44 9.54 19.83
CA ILE A 75 -11.47 10.97 20.19
C ILE A 75 -10.10 11.46 20.67
N LEU A 76 -9.45 10.70 21.56
CA LEU A 76 -8.11 11.03 22.06
C LEU A 76 -7.08 11.03 20.94
N ALA A 77 -7.13 10.02 20.06
CA ALA A 77 -6.28 9.97 18.88
C ALA A 77 -6.50 11.19 17.98
N ALA A 78 -7.75 11.61 17.75
CA ALA A 78 -8.05 12.79 16.95
C ALA A 78 -7.50 14.09 17.59
N ALA A 79 -7.54 14.21 18.92
CA ALA A 79 -7.03 15.39 19.65
C ALA A 79 -5.50 15.44 19.66
N GLU A 80 -4.82 14.36 20.05
CA GLU A 80 -3.35 14.25 20.04
C GLU A 80 -2.79 14.60 18.66
N ALA A 81 -3.55 14.24 17.65
CA ALA A 81 -3.06 14.33 16.32
C ALA A 81 -3.45 15.67 15.67
N ALA A 82 -4.49 16.37 16.15
CA ALA A 82 -4.66 17.80 15.91
C ALA A 82 -3.50 18.63 16.48
N GLU A 83 -2.98 18.26 17.66
CA GLU A 83 -1.76 18.86 18.23
C GLU A 83 -0.53 18.54 17.36
N ALA A 84 -0.39 17.28 16.92
CA ALA A 84 0.69 16.86 16.03
C ALA A 84 0.64 17.57 14.66
N ALA A 85 -0.54 17.86 14.12
CA ALA A 85 -0.69 18.57 12.86
C ALA A 85 -0.11 20.00 12.90
N VAL A 86 -0.15 20.64 14.07
CA VAL A 86 0.48 21.95 14.30
C VAL A 86 2.01 21.81 14.45
N ALA A 87 2.47 20.73 15.09
CA ALA A 87 3.90 20.46 15.29
C ALA A 87 4.65 20.00 14.01
N ASN A 88 3.95 19.32 13.08
CA ASN A 88 4.54 18.63 11.94
C ASN A 88 4.79 19.50 10.68
N GLN A 89 4.45 20.78 10.68
CA GLN A 89 4.81 21.68 9.55
C GLN A 89 6.32 21.98 9.46
N HIS A 90 7.10 21.69 10.51
CA HIS A 90 8.51 22.13 10.62
C HIS A 90 9.51 21.00 10.99
N GLN A 91 9.10 19.73 11.03
CA GLN A 91 10.00 18.63 11.41
C GLN A 91 10.69 17.98 10.22
N GLU A 92 12.01 17.91 10.28
CA GLU A 92 12.86 17.16 9.35
C GLU A 92 12.51 15.67 9.38
N PRO A 93 12.30 15.00 8.23
CA PRO A 93 12.15 13.56 8.14
C PRO A 93 13.28 12.80 8.83
N GLN A 94 12.95 11.87 9.72
CA GLN A 94 13.94 11.06 10.44
C GLN A 94 13.38 9.70 10.88
N GLY A 95 14.28 8.76 11.20
CA GLY A 95 13.95 7.44 11.73
C GLY A 95 13.81 6.36 10.65
N ARG A 96 13.23 5.21 11.01
CA ARG A 96 13.05 4.08 10.08
C ARG A 96 11.76 4.24 9.27
N LEU A 97 11.87 4.13 7.95
CA LEU A 97 10.77 4.07 6.98
C LEU A 97 10.70 2.66 6.38
N LYS A 98 9.66 1.90 6.70
CA LYS A 98 9.44 0.53 6.20
C LYS A 98 8.51 0.56 4.98
N ILE A 99 9.02 0.11 3.84
CA ILE A 99 8.35 0.15 2.54
C ILE A 99 8.09 -1.27 2.04
N THR A 100 6.92 -1.50 1.42
CA THR A 100 6.70 -2.71 0.62
C THR A 100 6.32 -2.38 -0.82
N ALA A 101 6.76 -3.19 -1.77
CA ALA A 101 6.44 -3.08 -3.19
C ALA A 101 6.36 -4.47 -3.83
N THR A 102 5.85 -4.58 -5.05
CA THR A 102 6.01 -5.82 -5.82
C THR A 102 7.48 -6.01 -6.20
N PRO A 103 8.00 -7.24 -6.33
CA PRO A 103 9.41 -7.47 -6.63
C PRO A 103 9.91 -6.76 -7.89
N GLU A 104 9.15 -6.83 -8.98
CA GLU A 104 9.58 -6.31 -10.27
C GLU A 104 9.51 -4.78 -10.32
N PHE A 105 8.41 -4.19 -9.87
CA PHE A 105 8.28 -2.72 -9.81
C PHE A 105 9.20 -2.11 -8.75
N GLY A 106 9.35 -2.80 -7.63
CA GLY A 106 10.22 -2.44 -6.53
C GLY A 106 11.66 -2.25 -6.99
N THR A 107 12.24 -3.31 -7.53
CA THR A 107 13.67 -3.36 -7.94
C THR A 107 13.99 -2.48 -9.15
N THR A 108 13.01 -2.14 -9.98
CA THR A 108 13.21 -1.31 -11.19
C THR A 108 12.98 0.18 -10.96
N ARG A 109 11.95 0.57 -10.18
CA ARG A 109 11.53 1.97 -10.00
C ARG A 109 11.63 2.42 -8.55
N VAL A 110 11.06 1.68 -7.61
CA VAL A 110 11.00 2.10 -6.18
C VAL A 110 12.40 2.29 -5.59
N ASP A 111 13.36 1.44 -5.96
CA ASP A 111 14.75 1.55 -5.48
C ASP A 111 15.42 2.86 -5.89
N ARG A 112 15.07 3.40 -7.06
CA ARG A 112 15.55 4.72 -7.51
C ARG A 112 14.97 5.84 -6.66
N TRP A 113 13.68 5.74 -6.31
CA TRP A 113 13.03 6.70 -5.42
C TRP A 113 13.61 6.63 -4.01
N ILE A 114 13.85 5.43 -3.48
CA ILE A 114 14.52 5.21 -2.19
C ILE A 114 15.93 5.81 -2.21
N ALA A 115 16.71 5.57 -3.26
CA ALA A 115 18.05 6.12 -3.40
C ALA A 115 18.03 7.66 -3.44
N ALA A 116 17.10 8.27 -4.19
CA ALA A 116 16.93 9.72 -4.20
C ALA A 116 16.53 10.25 -2.81
N TYR A 117 15.60 9.56 -2.14
CA TYR A 117 15.10 9.95 -0.83
C TYR A 117 16.18 9.88 0.26
N LEU A 118 16.97 8.79 0.32
CA LEU A 118 18.08 8.65 1.26
C LEU A 118 19.22 9.63 1.01
N LYS A 119 19.44 10.06 -0.24
CA LYS A 119 20.39 11.14 -0.56
C LYS A 119 19.91 12.50 -0.05
N GLN A 120 18.59 12.73 -0.04
CA GLN A 120 17.99 13.98 0.42
C GLN A 120 17.86 14.04 1.96
N TRP A 121 17.53 12.91 2.61
CA TRP A 121 17.22 12.86 4.04
C TRP A 121 18.14 11.91 4.80
N SER A 122 19.31 12.41 5.20
CA SER A 122 20.37 11.62 5.84
C SER A 122 19.99 10.99 7.20
N LYS A 123 18.96 11.51 7.88
CA LYS A 123 18.45 10.99 9.17
C LYS A 123 17.42 9.87 9.01
N VAL A 124 17.05 9.53 7.78
CA VAL A 124 16.12 8.43 7.50
C VAL A 124 16.90 7.17 7.14
N THR A 125 16.47 6.05 7.70
CA THR A 125 16.88 4.71 7.26
C THR A 125 15.69 4.02 6.62
N VAL A 126 15.91 3.21 5.58
CA VAL A 126 14.83 2.50 4.88
C VAL A 126 14.95 0.99 5.07
N GLU A 127 13.83 0.33 5.32
CA GLU A 127 13.69 -1.12 5.28
C GLU A 127 12.70 -1.50 4.19
N THR A 128 13.06 -2.39 3.27
CA THR A 128 12.24 -2.78 2.12
C THR A 128 11.80 -4.23 2.18
N VAL A 129 10.52 -4.48 1.90
CA VAL A 129 9.95 -5.82 1.73
C VAL A 129 9.32 -5.94 0.34
N TYR A 130 9.93 -6.74 -0.53
CA TYR A 130 9.37 -7.01 -1.85
C TYR A 130 8.44 -8.23 -1.79
N SER A 131 7.14 -8.02 -1.98
CA SER A 131 6.14 -9.07 -1.86
C SER A 131 4.95 -8.83 -2.78
N ILE A 132 4.55 -9.91 -3.46
CA ILE A 132 3.31 -9.96 -4.25
C ILE A 132 2.05 -10.11 -3.39
N ARG A 133 2.20 -10.46 -2.11
CA ARG A 133 1.06 -10.60 -1.20
C ARG A 133 0.54 -9.22 -0.82
N PHE A 134 -0.77 -9.10 -0.64
CA PHE A 134 -1.33 -7.98 0.12
C PHE A 134 -0.93 -8.19 1.57
N VAL A 135 0.06 -7.40 1.98
CA VAL A 135 0.63 -7.38 3.33
C VAL A 135 -0.31 -6.55 4.21
N ASP A 136 -0.55 -7.01 5.44
CA ASP A 136 -1.31 -6.20 6.40
C ASP A 136 -0.43 -5.04 6.87
N ILE A 137 -0.68 -3.87 6.28
CA ILE A 137 0.16 -2.67 6.48
C ILE A 137 0.25 -2.30 7.97
N ILE A 138 -0.85 -2.45 8.70
CA ILE A 138 -0.95 -2.05 10.10
C ILE A 138 -0.23 -3.06 10.98
N HIS A 139 -0.56 -4.35 10.86
CA HIS A 139 0.00 -5.39 11.73
C HIS A 139 1.49 -5.64 11.46
N GLU A 140 1.97 -5.46 10.23
CA GLU A 140 3.38 -5.68 9.88
C GLU A 140 4.26 -4.43 10.03
N GLY A 141 3.68 -3.33 10.55
CA GLY A 141 4.38 -2.06 10.78
C GLY A 141 4.98 -1.48 9.51
N ILE A 142 4.28 -1.63 8.37
CA ILE A 142 4.64 -1.04 7.09
C ILE A 142 4.19 0.42 7.10
N ASP A 143 5.10 1.33 6.78
CA ASP A 143 4.78 2.75 6.70
C ASP A 143 4.15 3.10 5.34
N VAL A 144 4.68 2.54 4.24
CA VAL A 144 4.19 2.77 2.87
C VAL A 144 4.19 1.49 2.04
N ALA A 145 3.07 1.17 1.41
CA ALA A 145 2.98 0.12 0.40
C ALA A 145 2.81 0.73 -1.01
N ILE A 146 3.71 0.42 -1.92
CA ILE A 146 3.59 0.73 -3.34
C ILE A 146 2.88 -0.44 -4.03
N ARG A 147 1.67 -0.18 -4.52
CA ARG A 147 0.79 -1.20 -5.11
C ARG A 147 0.36 -0.82 -6.51
N LEU A 148 0.25 -1.84 -7.37
CA LEU A 148 -0.20 -1.71 -8.73
C LEU A 148 -1.61 -2.28 -8.86
N GLY A 149 -2.43 -1.66 -9.69
CA GLY A 149 -3.80 -2.06 -9.96
C GLY A 149 -4.83 -1.37 -9.07
N THR A 150 -6.07 -1.81 -9.23
CA THR A 150 -7.19 -1.37 -8.41
C THR A 150 -7.01 -1.86 -6.97
N LEU A 151 -7.25 -0.96 -6.02
CA LEU A 151 -7.19 -1.28 -4.61
C LEU A 151 -8.56 -1.81 -4.15
N PRO A 152 -8.60 -2.83 -3.28
CA PRO A 152 -9.84 -3.21 -2.61
C PRO A 152 -10.28 -2.11 -1.64
N ASP A 153 -11.59 -2.07 -1.36
CA ASP A 153 -12.12 -1.20 -0.31
C ASP A 153 -11.46 -1.55 1.03
N SER A 154 -10.94 -0.54 1.72
CA SER A 154 -10.30 -0.68 3.03
C SER A 154 -10.30 0.67 3.76
N ASP A 155 -10.05 0.64 5.07
CA ASP A 155 -9.86 1.86 5.88
C ASP A 155 -8.49 2.53 5.63
N LEU A 156 -7.65 1.95 4.76
CA LEU A 156 -6.35 2.49 4.41
C LEU A 156 -6.49 3.69 3.48
N SER A 157 -5.59 4.65 3.64
CA SER A 157 -5.47 5.76 2.73
C SER A 157 -4.59 5.39 1.53
N ALA A 158 -4.96 5.87 0.35
CA ALA A 158 -4.20 5.68 -0.88
C ALA A 158 -3.99 6.99 -1.64
N ARG A 159 -2.82 7.14 -2.25
CA ARG A 159 -2.50 8.23 -3.17
C ARG A 159 -2.03 7.67 -4.50
N LYS A 160 -2.71 8.04 -5.59
CA LYS A 160 -2.28 7.70 -6.95
C LYS A 160 -0.97 8.43 -7.26
N LEU A 161 0.05 7.67 -7.63
CA LEU A 161 1.35 8.17 -8.05
C LEU A 161 1.39 8.38 -9.57
N GLY A 162 0.75 7.48 -10.32
CA GLY A 162 0.64 7.55 -11.76
C GLY A 162 0.06 6.26 -12.33
N GLU A 163 0.38 5.96 -13.58
CA GLU A 163 -0.07 4.76 -14.29
C GLU A 163 1.09 4.15 -15.07
N ILE A 164 1.16 2.83 -15.08
CA ILE A 164 2.04 2.11 -15.99
C ILE A 164 1.24 1.63 -17.20
N THR A 165 1.88 1.66 -18.36
CA THR A 165 1.32 1.18 -19.61
C THR A 165 2.06 -0.06 -20.06
N TYR A 166 1.41 -0.83 -20.92
CA TYR A 166 1.92 -2.09 -21.45
C TYR A 166 2.04 -2.02 -22.98
N GLY A 167 2.83 -2.94 -23.54
CA GLY A 167 2.94 -3.15 -24.97
C GLY A 167 3.16 -4.63 -25.29
N LEU A 168 2.98 -4.97 -26.56
CA LEU A 168 3.34 -6.28 -27.10
C LEU A 168 4.76 -6.23 -27.65
N TYR A 169 5.58 -7.22 -27.30
CA TYR A 169 6.98 -7.28 -27.68
C TYR A 169 7.36 -8.69 -28.12
N ALA A 170 8.24 -8.78 -29.12
CA ALA A 170 8.91 -10.01 -29.53
C ALA A 170 10.33 -9.69 -29.97
N SER A 171 11.24 -10.67 -29.93
CA SER A 171 12.58 -10.48 -30.47
C SER A 171 12.56 -10.43 -32.02
N PRO A 172 13.51 -9.72 -32.65
CA PRO A 172 13.68 -9.76 -34.11
C PRO A 172 13.85 -11.18 -34.65
N GLU A 173 14.56 -12.04 -33.91
CA GLU A 173 14.81 -13.44 -34.28
C GLU A 173 13.51 -14.26 -34.40
N TYR A 174 12.56 -14.05 -33.47
CA TYR A 174 11.25 -14.67 -33.57
C TYR A 174 10.46 -14.16 -34.78
N LEU A 175 10.48 -12.84 -35.00
CA LEU A 175 9.72 -12.24 -36.09
C LEU A 175 10.23 -12.66 -37.48
N GLN A 176 11.53 -12.95 -37.63
CA GLN A 176 12.10 -13.44 -38.90
C GLN A 176 11.58 -14.82 -39.33
N ARG A 177 11.13 -15.66 -38.38
CA ARG A 177 10.66 -17.03 -38.64
C ARG A 177 9.14 -17.19 -38.56
N SER A 178 8.41 -16.13 -38.22
CA SER A 178 6.97 -16.17 -38.01
C SER A 178 6.23 -15.36 -39.08
N ALA A 179 4.91 -15.55 -39.16
CA ALA A 179 4.06 -14.72 -40.01
C ALA A 179 4.18 -13.23 -39.60
N PRO A 180 3.94 -12.28 -40.52
CA PRO A 180 3.84 -10.86 -40.15
C PRO A 180 2.69 -10.59 -39.17
N VAL A 181 2.86 -9.59 -38.30
CA VAL A 181 1.84 -9.13 -37.34
C VAL A 181 1.40 -7.72 -37.73
N TRP A 182 0.22 -7.59 -38.33
CA TRP A 182 -0.36 -6.32 -38.77
C TRP A 182 -1.52 -5.88 -37.87
N ASP A 183 -2.29 -6.84 -37.36
CA ASP A 183 -3.41 -6.59 -36.46
C ASP A 183 -3.47 -7.59 -35.29
N VAL A 184 -4.47 -7.40 -34.43
CA VAL A 184 -4.67 -8.23 -33.24
C VAL A 184 -5.09 -9.66 -33.59
N GLY A 185 -5.79 -9.86 -34.71
CA GLY A 185 -6.21 -11.17 -35.20
C GLY A 185 -5.04 -12.07 -35.56
N ASP A 186 -3.94 -11.49 -36.06
CA ASP A 186 -2.72 -12.22 -36.38
C ASP A 186 -2.11 -12.94 -35.17
N LEU A 187 -2.33 -12.43 -33.94
CA LEU A 187 -1.85 -13.07 -32.71
C LEU A 187 -2.32 -14.52 -32.53
N ASN A 188 -3.36 -14.95 -33.25
CA ASN A 188 -3.84 -16.33 -33.26
C ASN A 188 -2.84 -17.31 -33.88
N GLU A 189 -1.95 -16.83 -34.76
CA GLU A 189 -0.95 -17.65 -35.44
C GLU A 189 0.43 -17.61 -34.74
N HIS A 190 0.55 -16.89 -33.63
CA HIS A 190 1.83 -16.68 -32.94
C HIS A 190 1.91 -17.37 -31.59
N ASP A 191 3.09 -17.84 -31.23
CA ASP A 191 3.39 -18.26 -29.87
C ASP A 191 3.27 -17.10 -28.88
N LEU A 192 2.44 -17.28 -27.85
CA LEU A 192 2.15 -16.26 -26.85
C LEU A 192 2.75 -16.66 -25.49
N ILE A 193 3.37 -15.68 -24.83
CA ILE A 193 3.95 -15.80 -23.48
C ILE A 193 3.06 -14.98 -22.55
N MET A 194 2.18 -15.66 -21.81
CA MET A 194 1.15 -14.99 -21.01
C MET A 194 1.43 -15.10 -19.51
N LYS A 195 1.27 -13.97 -18.82
CA LYS A 195 1.21 -13.99 -17.36
C LYS A 195 -0.11 -14.63 -16.91
N SER A 196 -0.05 -15.61 -16.01
CA SER A 196 -1.20 -16.25 -15.37
C SER A 196 -1.05 -16.12 -13.86
N SER A 197 -1.96 -15.37 -13.22
CA SER A 197 -1.97 -15.24 -11.76
C SER A 197 -3.09 -16.03 -11.10
N LYS A 198 -4.28 -16.14 -11.72
CA LYS A 198 -5.39 -17.04 -11.34
C LYS A 198 -6.33 -17.20 -12.54
N GLY A 199 -6.64 -18.44 -12.95
CA GLY A 199 -7.55 -18.72 -14.08
C GLY A 199 -6.86 -18.83 -15.45
N ARG A 200 -7.67 -18.87 -16.52
CA ARG A 200 -7.17 -19.01 -17.90
C ARG A 200 -6.34 -17.75 -18.26
N PRO A 201 -5.10 -17.90 -18.73
CA PRO A 201 -4.30 -16.77 -19.20
C PRO A 201 -5.06 -15.99 -20.28
N SER A 202 -5.08 -14.67 -20.16
CA SER A 202 -5.68 -13.80 -21.16
C SER A 202 -4.97 -12.45 -21.24
N TRP A 203 -5.07 -11.81 -22.40
CA TRP A 203 -4.75 -10.41 -22.56
C TRP A 203 -6.02 -9.61 -22.83
N THR A 204 -6.09 -8.42 -22.25
CA THR A 204 -7.05 -7.40 -22.64
C THR A 204 -6.25 -6.29 -23.29
N LEU A 205 -6.44 -6.11 -24.60
CA LEU A 205 -5.79 -5.10 -25.40
C LEU A 205 -6.80 -4.00 -25.72
N VAL A 206 -6.38 -2.75 -25.60
CA VAL A 206 -7.21 -1.56 -25.76
C VAL A 206 -6.56 -0.67 -26.80
N ASN A 207 -7.38 -0.15 -27.71
CA ASN A 207 -7.03 0.85 -28.71
C ASN A 207 -8.16 1.86 -28.81
N GLY A 208 -8.02 3.01 -28.14
CA GLY A 208 -9.09 4.00 -28.01
C GLY A 208 -10.30 3.42 -27.29
N GLU A 209 -11.45 3.42 -27.96
CA GLU A 209 -12.70 2.85 -27.43
C GLU A 209 -12.84 1.34 -27.70
N THR A 210 -11.95 0.76 -28.50
CA THR A 210 -11.99 -0.66 -28.85
C THR A 210 -11.22 -1.50 -27.82
N THR A 211 -11.83 -2.59 -27.36
CA THR A 211 -11.20 -3.56 -26.46
C THR A 211 -11.28 -4.95 -27.07
N GLU A 212 -10.15 -5.65 -27.13
CA GLU A 212 -10.00 -7.01 -27.62
C GLU A 212 -9.51 -7.92 -26.50
N HIS A 213 -10.09 -9.12 -26.42
CA HIS A 213 -9.71 -10.12 -25.42
C HIS A 213 -9.08 -11.34 -26.09
N ILE A 214 -7.81 -11.59 -25.77
CA ILE A 214 -7.06 -12.73 -26.29
C ILE A 214 -7.14 -13.87 -25.28
N PHE A 215 -7.92 -14.90 -25.61
CA PHE A 215 -8.12 -16.10 -24.77
C PHE A 215 -7.33 -17.33 -25.25
N ARG A 216 -6.44 -17.17 -26.23
CA ARG A 216 -5.65 -18.26 -26.81
C ARG A 216 -4.80 -18.95 -25.74
N ALA A 217 -4.67 -20.27 -25.84
CA ALA A 217 -3.73 -21.01 -25.00
C ALA A 217 -2.31 -20.50 -25.27
N PRO A 218 -1.59 -19.99 -24.26
CA PRO A 218 -0.23 -19.54 -24.46
C PRO A 218 0.70 -20.73 -24.67
N ARG A 219 1.78 -20.54 -25.43
CA ARG A 219 2.89 -21.50 -25.48
C ARG A 219 3.59 -21.60 -24.14
N CYS A 220 3.63 -20.49 -23.38
CA CYS A 220 4.16 -20.45 -22.03
C CYS A 220 3.26 -19.59 -21.12
N ALA A 221 2.78 -20.18 -20.03
CA ALA A 221 2.09 -19.49 -18.95
C ALA A 221 2.99 -19.41 -17.72
N LEU A 222 3.12 -18.23 -17.12
CA LEU A 222 4.00 -17.99 -15.98
C LEU A 222 3.48 -16.86 -15.10
N ASP A 223 3.95 -16.69 -13.88
CA ASP A 223 3.46 -15.66 -12.94
C ASP A 223 4.40 -14.46 -12.77
N ASN A 224 5.56 -14.47 -13.43
CA ASN A 224 6.63 -13.49 -13.25
C ASN A 224 6.95 -12.70 -14.55
N ILE A 225 6.80 -11.37 -14.51
CA ILE A 225 6.93 -10.57 -15.74
C ILE A 225 8.37 -10.45 -16.27
N VAL A 226 9.38 -10.57 -15.39
CA VAL A 226 10.79 -10.64 -15.80
C VAL A 226 11.04 -11.94 -16.59
N ALA A 227 10.46 -13.05 -16.15
CA ALA A 227 10.55 -14.32 -16.88
C ALA A 227 9.90 -14.21 -18.27
N ALA A 228 8.72 -13.56 -18.40
CA ALA A 228 8.10 -13.33 -19.71
C ALA A 228 9.01 -12.51 -20.64
N ARG A 229 9.63 -11.45 -20.14
CA ARG A 229 10.59 -10.63 -20.89
C ARG A 229 11.79 -11.47 -21.37
N ASN A 230 12.38 -12.28 -20.49
CA ASN A 230 13.52 -13.11 -20.83
C ASN A 230 13.18 -14.14 -21.92
N LEU A 231 11.99 -14.73 -21.87
CA LEU A 231 11.53 -15.67 -22.90
C LEU A 231 11.26 -14.97 -24.24
N ALA A 232 10.73 -13.74 -24.22
CA ALA A 232 10.58 -12.94 -25.44
C ALA A 232 11.94 -12.59 -26.07
N LEU A 233 12.91 -12.20 -25.24
CA LEU A 233 14.30 -11.95 -25.68
C LEU A 233 14.94 -13.18 -26.31
N SER A 234 14.69 -14.37 -25.75
CA SER A 234 15.12 -15.67 -26.31
C SER A 234 14.32 -16.12 -27.53
N GLY A 235 13.45 -15.26 -28.08
CA GLY A 235 12.66 -15.54 -29.28
C GLY A 235 11.56 -16.58 -29.11
N LEU A 236 11.08 -16.85 -27.90
CA LEU A 236 10.07 -17.90 -27.72
C LEU A 236 8.69 -17.53 -28.31
N GLY A 237 8.39 -16.23 -28.37
CA GLY A 237 7.08 -15.72 -28.78
C GLY A 237 6.86 -14.25 -28.46
N ILE A 238 5.59 -13.84 -28.55
CA ILE A 238 5.12 -12.49 -28.22
C ILE A 238 4.76 -12.43 -26.73
N ALA A 239 5.21 -11.39 -26.03
CA ALA A 239 4.88 -11.12 -24.64
C ALA A 239 4.20 -9.76 -24.48
N HIS A 240 3.24 -9.67 -23.55
CA HIS A 240 2.63 -8.42 -23.12
C HIS A 240 3.37 -7.90 -21.87
N LEU A 241 4.20 -6.86 -22.04
CA LEU A 241 5.16 -6.40 -21.04
C LEU A 241 4.91 -4.95 -20.64
N PRO A 242 5.21 -4.56 -19.39
CA PRO A 242 5.22 -3.16 -18.99
C PRO A 242 6.26 -2.38 -19.79
N ARG A 243 5.87 -1.21 -20.30
CA ARG A 243 6.74 -0.36 -21.12
C ARG A 243 8.03 0.05 -20.40
N PHE A 244 7.95 0.34 -19.10
CA PHE A 244 9.13 0.70 -18.30
C PHE A 244 10.21 -0.40 -18.23
N MET A 245 9.87 -1.65 -18.54
CA MET A 245 10.82 -2.76 -18.60
C MET A 245 11.30 -3.06 -20.01
N ALA A 246 10.41 -2.95 -21.00
CA ALA A 246 10.64 -3.45 -22.35
C ALA A 246 11.04 -2.36 -23.35
N ASP A 247 10.73 -1.08 -23.11
CA ASP A 247 11.09 0.00 -24.04
C ASP A 247 12.61 0.15 -24.14
N HIS A 248 13.37 -0.10 -23.06
CA HIS A 248 14.83 -0.12 -23.14
C HIS A 248 15.36 -1.18 -24.12
N ASP A 249 14.78 -2.39 -24.13
CA ASP A 249 15.16 -3.43 -25.09
C ASP A 249 14.74 -3.09 -26.51
N ALA A 250 13.59 -2.41 -26.65
CA ALA A 250 13.15 -1.92 -27.95
C ALA A 250 14.11 -0.87 -28.50
N ASP A 251 14.58 0.05 -27.65
CA ASP A 251 15.57 1.07 -28.02
C ASP A 251 16.92 0.45 -28.40
N GLN A 252 17.30 -0.67 -27.76
CA GLN A 252 18.50 -1.44 -28.11
C GLN A 252 18.29 -2.39 -29.32
N GLY A 253 17.07 -2.50 -29.85
CA GLY A 253 16.74 -3.40 -30.95
C GLY A 253 16.73 -4.89 -30.59
N THR A 254 16.79 -5.25 -29.31
CA THR A 254 16.73 -6.66 -28.84
C THR A 254 15.29 -7.14 -28.71
N LEU A 255 14.33 -6.21 -28.55
CA LEU A 255 12.91 -6.45 -28.74
C LEU A 255 12.35 -5.49 -29.80
N VAL A 256 11.20 -5.84 -30.36
CA VAL A 256 10.42 -4.99 -31.26
C VAL A 256 9.04 -4.81 -30.66
N ARG A 257 8.60 -3.57 -30.51
CA ARG A 257 7.23 -3.25 -30.09
C ARG A 257 6.26 -3.49 -31.24
N LEU A 258 5.32 -4.38 -31.03
CA LEU A 258 4.28 -4.75 -31.98
C LEU A 258 2.99 -3.99 -31.69
N LEU A 259 2.18 -3.76 -32.73
CA LEU A 259 0.83 -3.19 -32.63
C LEU A 259 0.79 -1.97 -31.67
N PRO A 260 1.53 -0.87 -31.93
CA PRO A 260 1.78 0.18 -30.94
C PRO A 260 0.52 0.91 -30.43
N ASN A 261 -0.58 0.82 -31.17
CA ASN A 261 -1.89 1.37 -30.80
C ASN A 261 -2.71 0.43 -29.90
N TRP A 262 -2.31 -0.85 -29.80
CA TRP A 262 -2.93 -1.86 -28.95
C TRP A 262 -2.08 -2.07 -27.69
N ALA A 263 -2.55 -1.51 -26.59
CA ALA A 263 -1.89 -1.59 -25.29
C ALA A 263 -2.85 -2.17 -24.25
N GLY A 264 -2.34 -2.77 -23.18
CA GLY A 264 -3.18 -3.04 -22.02
C GLY A 264 -3.77 -1.76 -21.43
N ALA A 265 -4.92 -1.88 -20.76
CA ALA A 265 -5.47 -0.77 -19.97
C ALA A 265 -4.40 -0.24 -19.00
N PRO A 266 -4.23 1.10 -18.88
CA PRO A 266 -3.26 1.67 -17.94
C PRO A 266 -3.47 1.11 -16.54
N MET A 267 -2.42 0.59 -15.94
CA MET A 267 -2.49 0.04 -14.59
C MET A 267 -2.06 1.12 -13.59
N PRO A 268 -2.96 1.58 -12.71
CA PRO A 268 -2.62 2.63 -11.77
C PRO A 268 -1.61 2.15 -10.72
N VAL A 269 -0.75 3.05 -10.28
CA VAL A 269 0.20 2.83 -9.19
C VAL A 269 -0.17 3.72 -8.02
N HIS A 270 -0.26 3.14 -6.84
CA HIS A 270 -0.68 3.80 -5.61
C HIS A 270 0.36 3.65 -4.51
N ALA A 271 0.57 4.71 -3.73
CA ALA A 271 1.12 4.61 -2.39
C ALA A 271 -0.03 4.43 -1.39
N VAL A 272 0.03 3.38 -0.56
CA VAL A 272 -1.00 3.01 0.41
C VAL A 272 -0.40 3.03 1.81
N PHE A 273 -1.12 3.60 2.79
CA PHE A 273 -0.65 3.82 4.16
C PHE A 273 -1.84 3.96 5.12
N ALA A 274 -1.63 3.80 6.43
CA ALA A 274 -2.71 3.66 7.41
C ALA A 274 -3.64 4.89 7.54
N SER A 275 -3.14 6.13 7.45
CA SER A 275 -4.01 7.32 7.50
C SER A 275 -3.34 8.56 6.91
N THR A 276 -4.11 9.38 6.18
CA THR A 276 -3.68 10.72 5.72
C THR A 276 -3.70 11.78 6.81
N ARG A 277 -4.53 11.62 7.86
CA ARG A 277 -4.76 12.70 8.84
C ARG A 277 -3.51 13.02 9.65
N TYR A 278 -2.65 12.02 9.90
CA TYR A 278 -1.46 12.13 10.77
C TYR A 278 -0.25 11.41 10.18
N MET A 279 0.03 11.72 8.93
CA MET A 279 1.15 11.14 8.21
C MET A 279 2.48 11.68 8.77
N ASP A 280 3.29 10.78 9.33
CA ASP A 280 4.67 11.02 9.76
C ASP A 280 5.44 11.78 8.66
N PRO A 281 6.22 12.83 8.99
CA PRO A 281 7.01 13.59 8.01
C PRO A 281 7.80 12.72 7.03
N LYS A 282 8.34 11.57 7.49
CA LYS A 282 9.08 10.65 6.61
C LYS A 282 8.19 9.96 5.57
N VAL A 283 6.96 9.62 5.95
CA VAL A 283 5.97 9.01 5.04
C VAL A 283 5.49 10.03 4.04
N ARG A 284 5.14 11.23 4.50
CA ARG A 284 4.64 12.32 3.64
C ARG A 284 5.66 12.71 2.59
N SER A 285 6.87 13.04 3.03
CA SER A 285 7.95 13.46 2.12
C SER A 285 8.33 12.36 1.13
N PHE A 286 8.31 11.08 1.54
CA PHE A 286 8.57 9.97 0.62
C PHE A 286 7.47 9.82 -0.44
N VAL A 287 6.19 9.89 -0.03
CA VAL A 287 5.05 9.82 -0.97
C VAL A 287 5.05 11.01 -1.94
N ASP A 288 5.37 12.21 -1.47
CA ASP A 288 5.51 13.40 -2.32
C ASP A 288 6.64 13.23 -3.33
N LEU A 289 7.82 12.76 -2.90
CA LEU A 289 8.94 12.45 -3.79
C LEU A 289 8.56 11.39 -4.83
N CYS A 290 7.89 10.32 -4.43
CA CYS A 290 7.46 9.27 -5.37
C CYS A 290 6.53 9.83 -6.45
N ARG A 291 5.61 10.72 -6.07
CA ARG A 291 4.67 11.35 -7.00
C ARG A 291 5.38 12.27 -7.98
N GLU A 292 6.35 13.05 -7.51
CA GLU A 292 7.16 13.93 -8.37
C GLU A 292 8.06 13.11 -9.30
N ALA A 293 8.72 12.07 -8.80
CA ALA A 293 9.60 11.20 -9.57
C ALA A 293 8.83 10.42 -10.66
N PHE A 294 7.62 9.94 -10.36
CA PHE A 294 6.79 9.22 -11.34
C PHE A 294 6.47 10.06 -12.58
N GLY A 295 6.31 11.37 -12.44
CA GLY A 295 6.02 12.26 -13.57
C GLY A 295 7.19 12.47 -14.54
N HIS A 296 8.40 12.07 -14.16
CA HIS A 296 9.63 12.21 -14.94
C HIS A 296 10.16 10.85 -15.46
N ASP A 297 9.43 9.77 -15.19
CA ASP A 297 9.81 8.37 -15.38
C ASP A 297 9.08 7.72 -16.57
#